data_AF-J9DT40-F1
#
_entry.id   AF-J9DT40-F1
#
_cell.length_a   1.000
_cell.length_b   1.000
_cell.length_c   1.000
_cell.angle_alpha   90.00
_cell.angle_beta   90.00
_cell.angle_gamma   90.00
#
_symmetry.space_group_name_H-M   'P 1'
#
loop_
_entity.id
_entity.type
_entity.pdbx_description
1 polymer ?
#
loop_
_entity_poly.entity_id
_entity_poly.type
_entity_poly.pdbx_seq_one_letter_code
_entity_poly.pdbx_strand_id
1 'polypeptide(L)'
;MLWKILCEHQFHVITSLLSIQTRNSLAVTSLCNIVLSGQQLCADLITCLVRHYLGDNATTTVLCNELRDCCPSLFSVDDANTTKATEMIEEVRHLPPCSARTEILAEAVKLLKMGIQKINLPMICQLLYE
;
A
#
# COMPACT_ATOMS: atom_id res chain seq x y z
N MET A 1 -15.56 -1.75 -7.68
CA MET A 1 -14.66 -2.62 -8.48
C MET A 1 -13.39 -1.83 -8.80
N LEU A 2 -12.20 -2.43 -8.62
CA LEU A 2 -10.90 -1.78 -8.80
C LEU A 2 -10.74 -1.02 -10.14
N TRP A 3 -11.26 -1.59 -11.23
CA TRP A 3 -11.16 -0.97 -12.57
C TRP A 3 -11.78 0.41 -12.67
N LYS A 4 -12.86 0.66 -11.93
CA LYS A 4 -13.48 1.98 -11.89
C LYS A 4 -12.49 3.03 -11.36
N ILE A 5 -11.89 2.74 -10.21
CA ILE A 5 -10.88 3.60 -9.56
C ILE A 5 -9.69 3.81 -10.52
N LEU A 6 -9.16 2.73 -11.11
CA LEU A 6 -8.02 2.83 -12.02
C LEU A 6 -8.30 3.73 -13.24
N CYS A 7 -9.51 3.66 -13.81
CA CYS A 7 -9.93 4.54 -14.91
C CYS A 7 -10.07 6.00 -14.48
N GLU A 8 -10.43 6.26 -13.23
CA GLU A 8 -10.54 7.60 -12.65
C GLU A 8 -9.17 8.22 -12.30
N HIS A 9 -8.12 7.40 -12.10
CA HIS A 9 -6.80 7.83 -11.64
C HIS A 9 -5.66 7.69 -12.68
N GLN A 10 -5.78 8.26 -13.88
CA GLN A 10 -4.69 8.28 -14.87
C GLN A 10 -4.04 6.90 -15.13
N PHE A 11 -4.84 5.88 -15.46
CA PHE A 11 -4.39 4.48 -15.62
C PHE A 11 -3.08 4.28 -16.42
N HIS A 12 -2.85 5.08 -17.46
CA HIS A 12 -1.63 5.01 -18.27
C HIS A 12 -0.35 5.34 -17.47
N VAL A 13 -0.43 6.26 -16.50
CA VAL A 13 0.68 6.58 -15.59
C VAL A 13 0.91 5.42 -14.63
N ILE A 14 -0.15 4.90 -14.00
CA ILE A 14 -0.05 3.78 -13.06
C ILE A 14 0.58 2.56 -13.72
N THR A 15 0.13 2.19 -14.92
CA THR A 15 0.67 1.04 -15.65
C THR A 15 2.13 1.24 -16.08
N SER A 16 2.58 2.48 -16.25
CA SER A 16 3.99 2.80 -16.51
C SER A 16 4.91 2.58 -15.30
N LEU A 17 4.36 2.53 -14.08
CA LEU A 17 5.08 2.22 -12.84
C LEU A 17 5.23 0.72 -12.59
N LEU A 18 4.45 -0.12 -13.28
CA LEU A 18 4.58 -1.58 -13.21
C LEU A 18 5.92 -2.03 -13.79
N SER A 19 6.40 -3.18 -13.30
CA SER A 19 7.52 -3.89 -13.94
C SER A 19 7.19 -4.23 -15.40
N ILE A 20 8.21 -4.32 -16.25
CA ILE A 20 8.03 -4.69 -17.67
C ILE A 20 7.29 -6.04 -17.79
N GLN A 21 7.63 -6.99 -16.94
CA GLN A 21 7.01 -8.32 -16.91
C GLN A 21 5.52 -8.23 -16.55
N THR A 22 5.17 -7.52 -15.48
CA THR A 22 3.78 -7.35 -15.05
C THR A 22 2.97 -6.57 -16.09
N ARG A 23 3.56 -5.55 -16.72
CA ARG A 23 2.90 -4.76 -17.77
C ARG A 23 2.64 -5.60 -19.02
N ASN A 24 3.59 -6.43 -19.44
CA ASN A 24 3.39 -7.35 -20.56
C ASN A 24 2.31 -8.38 -20.23
N SER A 25 2.29 -8.90 -19.00
CA SER A 25 1.24 -9.79 -18.51
C SER A 25 -0.14 -9.11 -18.58
N LEU A 26 -0.25 -7.87 -18.09
CA LEU A 26 -1.47 -7.07 -18.16
C LEU A 26 -1.98 -6.91 -19.61
N ALA A 27 -1.08 -6.64 -20.56
CA ALA A 27 -1.44 -6.41 -21.96
C ALA A 27 -2.05 -7.63 -22.67
N VAL A 28 -1.70 -8.84 -22.24
CA VAL A 28 -2.18 -10.10 -22.85
C VAL A 28 -3.27 -10.79 -22.02
N THR A 29 -3.56 -10.30 -20.82
CA THR A 29 -4.57 -10.90 -19.94
C THR A 29 -5.96 -10.37 -20.25
N SER A 30 -6.90 -11.27 -20.54
CA SER A 30 -8.31 -10.89 -20.72
C SER A 30 -8.95 -10.43 -19.42
N LEU A 31 -9.94 -9.53 -19.50
CA LEU A 31 -10.65 -9.05 -18.31
C LEU A 31 -11.26 -10.20 -17.49
N CYS A 32 -11.79 -11.23 -18.15
CA CYS A 32 -12.31 -12.42 -17.48
C CYS A 32 -11.24 -13.11 -16.63
N ASN A 33 -10.03 -13.28 -17.16
CA ASN A 33 -8.93 -13.89 -16.43
C ASN A 33 -8.47 -13.01 -15.26
N ILE A 34 -8.55 -11.68 -15.39
CA ILE A 34 -8.24 -10.78 -14.27
C ILE A 34 -9.26 -10.94 -13.13
N VAL A 35 -10.55 -11.07 -13.45
CA VAL A 35 -11.60 -11.28 -12.45
C VAL A 35 -11.49 -12.65 -11.77
N LEU A 36 -11.18 -13.70 -12.54
CA LEU A 36 -11.15 -15.08 -12.03
C LEU A 36 -9.86 -15.44 -11.29
N SER A 37 -8.71 -14.88 -11.69
CA SER A 37 -7.40 -15.30 -11.17
C SER A 37 -6.34 -14.19 -11.16
N GLY A 38 -6.71 -12.94 -11.45
CA GLY A 38 -5.78 -11.81 -11.52
C GLY A 38 -5.49 -11.12 -10.20
N GLN A 39 -5.64 -11.80 -9.06
CA GLN A 39 -5.49 -11.17 -7.74
C GLN A 39 -4.11 -10.51 -7.56
N GLN A 40 -3.04 -11.18 -7.99
CA GLN A 40 -1.69 -10.61 -7.93
C GLN A 40 -1.55 -9.36 -8.81
N LEU A 41 -2.10 -9.40 -10.03
CA LEU A 41 -2.06 -8.26 -10.94
C LEU A 41 -2.81 -7.05 -10.38
N CYS A 42 -3.96 -7.30 -9.73
CA CYS A 42 -4.71 -6.29 -9.01
C CYS A 42 -3.92 -5.71 -7.83
N ALA A 43 -3.22 -6.54 -7.07
CA ALA A 43 -2.37 -6.09 -5.96
C ALA A 43 -1.20 -5.21 -6.45
N ASP A 44 -0.55 -5.59 -7.56
CA ASP A 44 0.52 -4.81 -8.17
C ASP A 44 0.00 -3.45 -8.67
N LEU A 45 -1.19 -3.42 -9.27
CA LEU A 45 -1.85 -2.19 -9.72
C LEU A 45 -2.22 -1.27 -8.55
N ILE A 46 -2.77 -1.82 -7.47
CA ILE A 46 -3.09 -1.07 -6.24
C ILE A 46 -1.80 -0.49 -5.65
N THR A 47 -0.72 -1.28 -5.58
CA THR A 47 0.58 -0.82 -5.07
C THR A 47 1.11 0.35 -5.89
N CYS A 48 1.04 0.27 -7.22
CA CYS A 48 1.48 1.36 -8.10
C CYS A 48 0.60 2.60 -7.95
N LEU A 49 -0.71 2.42 -7.82
CA LEU A 49 -1.68 3.50 -7.63
C LEU A 49 -1.42 4.25 -6.31
N VAL A 50 -1.28 3.53 -5.19
CA VAL A 50 -0.96 4.11 -3.88
C VAL A 50 0.39 4.83 -3.93
N ARG A 51 1.41 4.19 -4.51
CA ARG A 51 2.74 4.78 -4.64
C ARG A 51 2.75 6.06 -5.49
N HIS A 52 1.88 6.15 -6.49
CA HIS A 52 1.78 7.35 -7.33
C HIS A 52 1.35 8.60 -6.54
N TYR A 53 0.48 8.42 -5.54
CA TYR A 53 -0.01 9.51 -4.69
C TYR A 53 0.75 9.66 -3.37
N LEU A 54 1.72 8.80 -3.09
CA LEU A 54 2.51 8.86 -1.86
C LEU A 54 3.18 10.23 -1.71
N GLY A 55 2.90 10.91 -0.60
CA GLY A 55 3.35 12.29 -0.34
C GLY A 55 2.27 13.35 -0.52
N ASP A 56 1.13 13.01 -1.12
CA ASP A 56 -0.11 13.79 -1.04
C ASP A 56 -1.08 13.10 -0.06
N ASN A 57 -0.87 13.35 1.23
CA ASN A 57 -1.61 12.68 2.31
C ASN A 57 -3.13 12.82 2.18
N ALA A 58 -3.62 13.93 1.62
CA ALA A 58 -5.05 14.14 1.41
C ALA A 58 -5.58 13.17 0.36
N THR A 59 -4.93 13.11 -0.79
CA THR A 59 -5.31 12.21 -1.88
C THR A 59 -5.14 10.74 -1.50
N THR A 60 -4.04 10.37 -0.85
CA THR A 60 -3.82 8.99 -0.37
C THR A 60 -4.90 8.55 0.62
N THR A 61 -5.32 9.42 1.54
CA THR A 61 -6.38 9.09 2.49
C THR A 61 -7.72 8.81 1.80
N VAL A 62 -8.09 9.65 0.83
CA VAL A 62 -9.30 9.46 0.02
C VAL A 62 -9.22 8.16 -0.77
N LEU A 63 -8.11 7.93 -1.47
CA LEU A 63 -7.87 6.72 -2.24
C LEU A 63 -7.95 5.45 -1.37
N CYS A 64 -7.34 5.45 -0.18
CA CYS A 64 -7.40 4.29 0.74
C CYS A 64 -8.83 4.02 1.21
N ASN A 65 -9.67 5.04 1.37
CA ASN A 65 -11.09 4.85 1.69
C ASN A 65 -11.85 4.26 0.50
N GLU A 66 -11.66 4.81 -0.70
CA GLU A 66 -12.30 4.31 -1.91
C GLU A 66 -11.91 2.86 -2.21
N LEU A 67 -10.64 2.49 -2.05
CA LEU A 67 -10.17 1.12 -2.23
C LEU A 67 -10.82 0.15 -1.23
N ARG A 68 -10.97 0.55 0.04
CA ARG A 68 -11.66 -0.27 1.06
C ARG A 68 -13.15 -0.41 0.77
N ASP A 69 -13.79 0.64 0.28
CA ASP A 69 -15.23 0.60 -0.03
C ASP A 69 -15.52 -0.18 -1.32
N CYS A 70 -14.70 -0.01 -2.36
CA CYS A 70 -14.94 -0.58 -3.68
C CYS A 70 -14.35 -1.98 -3.91
N CYS A 71 -13.32 -2.37 -3.15
CA CYS A 71 -12.63 -3.64 -3.27
C CYS A 71 -11.98 -4.11 -1.93
N PRO A 72 -12.79 -4.34 -0.89
CA PRO A 72 -12.30 -4.72 0.45
C PRO A 72 -11.54 -6.06 0.49
N SER A 73 -11.76 -6.95 -0.47
CA SER A 73 -11.02 -8.22 -0.59
C SER A 73 -9.62 -8.07 -1.19
N LEU A 74 -9.31 -6.91 -1.78
CA LEU A 74 -8.02 -6.60 -2.42
C LEU A 74 -7.22 -5.57 -1.63
N PHE A 75 -7.88 -4.76 -0.81
CA PHE A 75 -7.24 -3.72 0.00
C PHE A 75 -7.88 -3.67 1.39
N SER A 76 -7.12 -4.08 2.38
CA SER A 76 -7.54 -4.22 3.77
C SER A 76 -7.28 -2.96 4.59
N VAL A 77 -7.73 -2.98 5.85
CA VAL A 77 -7.35 -1.95 6.83
C VAL A 77 -5.85 -1.96 7.11
N ASP A 78 -5.21 -3.13 7.03
CA ASP A 78 -3.76 -3.26 7.27
C ASP A 78 -2.95 -2.65 6.13
N ASP A 79 -3.43 -2.75 4.89
CA ASP A 79 -2.83 -2.08 3.73
C ASP A 79 -2.95 -0.56 3.85
N ALA A 80 -4.11 -0.06 4.34
CA ALA A 80 -4.30 1.37 4.63
C ALA A 80 -3.37 1.87 5.75
N ASN A 81 -3.22 1.09 6.84
CA ASN A 81 -2.32 1.42 7.93
C ASN A 81 -0.85 1.42 7.46
N THR A 82 -0.47 0.47 6.62
CA THR A 82 0.87 0.39 6.01
C THR A 82 1.15 1.58 5.11
N THR A 83 0.16 1.99 4.32
CA THR A 83 0.24 3.17 3.46
C THR A 83 0.48 4.43 4.29
N LYS A 84 -0.36 4.65 5.32
CA LYS A 84 -0.22 5.79 6.24
C LYS A 84 1.12 5.81 6.97
N ALA A 85 1.58 4.66 7.45
CA ALA A 85 2.90 4.55 8.08
C ALA A 85 4.02 4.88 7.09
N THR A 86 3.88 4.48 5.83
CA THR A 86 4.85 4.81 4.78
C THR A 86 4.90 6.31 4.53
N GLU A 87 3.75 7.01 4.48
CA GLU A 87 3.72 8.48 4.37
C GLU A 87 4.40 9.17 5.54
N MET A 88 4.14 8.71 6.77
CA MET A 88 4.79 9.24 7.97
C MET A 88 6.31 9.04 7.92
N ILE A 89 6.79 7.91 7.39
CA ILE A 89 8.22 7.64 7.19
C ILE A 89 8.81 8.56 6.11
N GLU A 90 8.10 8.77 5.00
CA GLU A 90 8.54 9.68 3.94
C GLU A 90 8.65 11.13 4.44
N GLU A 91 7.67 11.58 5.22
CA GLU A 91 7.65 12.92 5.86
C GLU A 91 8.90 13.13 6.74
N VAL A 92 9.22 12.18 7.60
CA VAL A 92 10.36 12.33 8.54
C VAL A 92 11.73 12.21 7.89
N ARG A 93 11.87 11.66 6.68
CA ARG A 93 13.17 11.67 5.97
C ARG A 93 13.64 13.08 5.65
N HIS A 94 12.71 14.02 5.49
CA HIS A 94 13.01 15.41 5.18
C HIS A 94 13.21 16.26 6.45
N LEU A 95 12.98 15.69 7.64
CA LEU A 95 13.15 16.37 8.93
C LEU A 95 14.53 16.11 9.54
N PRO A 96 15.17 17.12 10.14
CA PRO A 96 16.39 16.91 10.93
C PRO A 96 16.09 16.08 12.19
N PRO A 97 17.11 15.49 12.84
CA PRO A 97 16.95 14.81 14.12
C PRO A 97 16.36 15.74 15.19
N CYS A 98 15.11 15.49 15.61
CA CYS A 98 14.40 16.22 16.66
C CYS A 98 13.35 15.33 17.34
N SER A 99 12.75 15.82 18.44
CA SER A 99 11.70 15.08 19.18
C SER A 99 10.48 14.77 18.32
N ALA A 100 10.04 15.71 17.48
CA ALA A 100 8.92 15.49 16.57
C ALA A 100 9.18 14.34 15.59
N ARG A 101 10.42 14.23 15.06
CA ARG A 101 10.83 13.12 14.20
C ARG A 101 10.73 11.77 14.92
N THR A 102 11.14 11.71 16.18
CA THR A 102 11.02 10.47 16.98
C THR A 102 9.58 10.10 17.29
N GLU A 103 8.71 11.08 17.54
CA GLU A 103 7.28 10.86 17.81
C GLU A 103 6.54 10.32 16.56
N ILE A 104 6.77 10.93 15.39
CA ILE A 104 6.16 10.48 14.14
C ILE A 104 6.64 9.07 13.77
N LEU A 105 7.94 8.78 13.92
CA LEU A 105 8.49 7.43 13.71
C LEU A 105 7.86 6.41 14.65
N ALA A 106 7.65 6.74 15.92
CA ALA A 106 7.05 5.84 16.90
C ALA A 106 5.61 5.47 16.51
N GLU A 107 4.82 6.45 16.06
CA GLU A 107 3.44 6.20 15.62
C GLU A 107 3.39 5.43 14.29
N ALA A 108 4.29 5.71 13.34
CA ALA A 108 4.42 4.92 12.11
C ALA A 108 4.73 3.44 12.41
N VAL A 109 5.67 3.17 13.32
CA VAL A 109 6.01 1.81 13.76
C VAL A 109 4.81 1.14 14.45
N LYS A 110 4.04 1.88 15.24
CA LYS A 110 2.83 1.35 15.90
C LYS A 110 1.78 0.94 14.86
N LEU A 111 1.54 1.74 13.83
CA LEU A 111 0.63 1.38 12.73
C LEU A 111 1.08 0.12 11.99
N LEU A 112 2.37 0.00 11.68
CA LEU A 112 2.93 -1.21 11.07
C LEU A 112 2.75 -2.44 11.98
N LYS A 113 2.92 -2.28 13.29
CA LYS A 113 2.70 -3.34 14.29
C LYS A 113 1.24 -3.77 14.40
N MET A 114 0.28 -2.87 14.14
CA MET A 114 -1.14 -3.21 14.18
C MET A 114 -1.55 -4.14 13.04
N GLY A 115 -1.00 -3.97 11.84
CA GLY A 115 -1.23 -4.89 10.71
C GLY A 115 -0.48 -6.23 10.82
N ILE A 116 0.44 -6.33 11.77
CA ILE A 116 1.28 -7.49 12.06
C ILE A 116 0.54 -8.52 12.96
N GLN A 117 -0.79 -8.55 13.00
CA GLN A 117 -1.53 -9.62 13.69
C GLN A 117 -1.47 -10.98 12.95
N LYS A 118 -0.25 -11.46 12.66
CA LYS A 118 0.20 -12.86 12.66
C LYS A 118 1.67 -13.01 13.10
N ILE A 119 2.24 -12.12 13.90
CA ILE A 119 3.57 -12.34 14.50
C ILE A 119 3.41 -12.81 15.94
N ASN A 120 3.93 -14.02 16.20
CA ASN A 120 4.08 -14.57 17.54
C ASN A 120 5.17 -13.77 18.28
N LEU A 121 4.79 -12.61 18.81
CA LEU A 121 5.64 -11.72 19.60
C LEU A 121 6.51 -12.47 20.62
N PRO A 122 5.99 -13.45 21.38
CA PRO A 122 6.79 -14.29 22.28
C PRO A 122 8.01 -14.96 21.62
N MET A 123 7.89 -15.43 20.38
CA MET A 123 8.97 -16.11 19.65
C MET A 123 10.06 -15.14 19.20
N ILE A 124 9.69 -13.92 18.78
CA ILE A 124 10.67 -12.88 18.44
C ILE A 124 11.35 -12.34 19.69
N CYS A 125 10.63 -12.23 20.81
CA CYS A 125 11.24 -11.89 22.09
C CYS A 125 12.26 -12.96 22.52
N GLN A 126 12.02 -14.24 22.28
CA GLN A 126 13.00 -15.31 22.54
C GLN A 126 14.28 -15.17 21.71
N LEU A 127 14.16 -14.80 20.42
CA LEU A 127 15.29 -14.62 19.50
C LEU A 127 16.14 -13.36 19.75
N LEU A 128 15.69 -12.46 20.63
CA LEU A 128 16.41 -11.24 21.00
C LEU A 128 17.22 -11.39 22.30
N TYR A 129 17.09 -12.51 23.00
CA TYR A 129 17.78 -12.80 24.27
C TYR A 129 18.85 -13.92 24.15
N GLU A 130 19.15 -14.40 22.93
CA GLU A 130 20.37 -15.14 22.59
C GLU A 130 21.33 -14.24 21.80
#